data_AF-A0A366RF33-F1
#
_entry.id   AF-A0A366RF33-F1
#
_cell.length_a   1.000
_cell.length_b   1.000
_cell.length_c   1.000
_cell.angle_alpha   90.00
_cell.angle_beta   90.00
_cell.angle_gamma   90.00
#
_symmetry.space_group_name_H-M   'P 1'
#
loop_
_entity.id
_entity.type
_entity.pdbx_description
1 polymer ?
#
loop_
_entity_poly.entity_id
_entity_poly.type
_entity_poly.pdbx_seq_one_letter_code
_entity_poly.pdbx_strand_id
1 'polypeptide(L)'
;MVPDNLTLSKTYANPELDALRTIASISGCISDRDRMRQDTPFSTITRMVEEIRQLKVLIPDERNDSVFAHPITYAILRLFKHTLNTMIHLPYSQFAASDKQFEYTRVEVLESAEGAIRAHQDMRDMQDTVAKCHLYDFLAFNAAVILVTDLAAKETPRSAEEEERIWTVITELVSRLRKTGESLESATAEQAAEVLENLHRACKGIYRGHEFHRQIALLGKVQISRATEQHGDVEASTTTVLLETNTYTFRVPDEHLTEKELADDWSAQTTLDLKYGWRGSPPKGLDQPIPDPFTRLDRGTYLHDRPEKDVYKLLIDTYRLRVEDMYRLEGEVEQDSLYSGASDGLAGFKKFLRKVSTQKGLLPPWWTPEKRKECEEFGMTSSEPSLKTGVEKADIIEHYGDSQFPMQLRMLGECKKI
;
A
#
# COMPACT_ATOMS: atom_id res chain seq x y z
N MET A 1 46.98 -14.34 34.53
CA MET A 1 46.67 -12.89 34.52
C MET A 1 46.46 -12.49 33.08
N VAL A 2 45.21 -12.38 32.67
CA VAL A 2 44.81 -11.91 31.33
C VAL A 2 44.56 -10.40 31.47
N PRO A 3 45.09 -9.54 30.58
CA PRO A 3 44.87 -8.11 30.71
C PRO A 3 43.43 -7.77 30.30
N ASP A 4 42.70 -7.18 31.25
CA ASP A 4 41.51 -6.39 31.03
C ASP A 4 41.83 -5.20 30.12
N ASN A 5 41.11 -5.10 29.01
CA ASN A 5 40.51 -3.86 28.46
C ASN A 5 40.16 -4.05 26.97
N LEU A 6 39.07 -4.78 26.71
CA LEU A 6 38.19 -4.46 25.59
C LEU A 6 36.94 -3.80 26.18
N THR A 7 37.12 -2.57 26.64
CA THR A 7 35.99 -1.67 26.85
C THR A 7 35.43 -1.36 25.46
N LEU A 8 34.32 -2.02 25.12
CA LEU A 8 33.47 -1.68 23.97
C LEU A 8 33.25 -0.17 23.99
N SER A 9 33.92 0.50 23.05
CA SER A 9 33.77 1.92 22.76
C SER A 9 32.28 2.23 22.62
N LYS A 10 31.83 3.24 23.36
CA LYS A 10 30.47 3.76 23.31
C LYS A 10 30.07 3.97 21.84
N THR A 11 29.05 3.27 21.40
CA THR A 11 28.45 3.38 20.08
C THR A 11 27.99 4.82 19.89
N TYR A 12 28.75 5.62 19.13
CA TYR A 12 28.24 6.89 18.62
C TYR A 12 27.11 6.53 17.64
N ALA A 13 25.89 6.98 17.93
CA ALA A 13 24.76 6.83 17.02
C ALA A 13 25.12 7.47 15.67
N ASN A 14 25.14 6.67 14.61
CA ASN A 14 25.36 7.17 13.26
C ASN A 14 23.99 7.28 12.58
N PRO A 15 23.40 8.49 12.49
CA PRO A 15 22.05 8.68 11.98
C PRO A 15 21.88 8.20 10.54
N GLU A 16 22.94 8.25 9.71
CA GLU A 16 22.93 7.71 8.34
C GLU A 16 22.79 6.19 8.34
N LEU A 17 23.55 5.49 9.19
CA LEU A 17 23.46 4.03 9.31
C LEU A 17 22.11 3.59 9.88
N ASP A 18 21.57 4.33 10.84
CA ASP A 18 20.27 4.01 11.43
C ASP A 18 19.12 4.26 10.44
N ALA A 19 19.20 5.32 9.64
CA ALA A 19 18.29 5.57 8.52
C ALA A 19 18.35 4.44 7.48
N LEU A 20 19.56 4.02 7.06
CA LEU A 20 19.74 2.93 6.09
C LEU A 20 19.19 1.60 6.60
N ARG A 21 19.42 1.27 7.88
CA ARG A 21 18.86 0.05 8.51
C ARG A 21 17.34 0.07 8.50
N THR A 22 16.75 1.22 8.81
CA THR A 22 15.30 1.40 8.83
C THR A 22 14.71 1.28 7.42
N ILE A 23 15.35 1.89 6.41
CA ILE A 23 14.99 1.74 4.99
C ILE A 23 15.01 0.27 4.57
N ALA A 24 16.06 -0.47 4.92
CA ALA A 24 16.19 -1.89 4.58
C ALA A 24 15.10 -2.74 5.24
N SER A 25 14.79 -2.46 6.52
CA SER A 25 13.72 -3.15 7.26
C SER A 25 12.35 -2.92 6.61
N ILE A 26 11.99 -1.67 6.33
CA ILE A 26 10.73 -1.31 5.67
C ILE A 26 10.63 -1.98 4.30
N SER A 27 11.72 -1.95 3.51
CA SER A 27 11.77 -2.59 2.18
C SER A 27 11.50 -4.10 2.27
N GLY A 28 12.07 -4.77 3.28
CA GLY A 28 11.79 -6.18 3.55
C GLY A 28 10.32 -6.42 3.90
N CYS A 29 9.73 -5.56 4.74
CA CYS A 29 8.31 -5.65 5.08
C CYS A 29 7.39 -5.45 3.87
N ILE A 30 7.70 -4.50 2.99
CA ILE A 30 6.96 -4.27 1.75
C ILE A 30 7.06 -5.49 0.86
N SER A 31 8.26 -6.07 0.74
CA SER A 31 8.47 -7.29 -0.05
C SER A 31 7.67 -8.47 0.50
N ASP A 32 7.64 -8.66 1.82
CA ASP A 32 6.81 -9.67 2.47
C ASP A 32 5.32 -9.41 2.25
N ARG A 33 4.87 -8.16 2.37
CA ARG A 33 3.49 -7.76 2.06
C ARG A 33 3.13 -8.10 0.62
N ASP A 34 3.97 -7.75 -0.33
CA ASP A 34 3.70 -7.93 -1.76
C ASP A 34 3.74 -9.42 -2.15
N ARG A 35 4.57 -10.22 -1.47
CA ARG A 35 4.64 -11.68 -1.63
C ARG A 35 3.42 -12.38 -1.03
N MET A 36 3.04 -12.02 0.18
CA MET A 36 1.94 -12.67 0.92
C MET A 36 0.58 -12.12 0.50
N ARG A 37 0.52 -10.89 -0.02
CA ARG A 37 -0.68 -10.18 -0.48
C ARG A 37 -1.76 -10.18 0.61
N GLN A 38 -2.84 -10.92 0.40
CA GLN A 38 -3.96 -11.06 1.33
C GLN A 38 -3.59 -11.83 2.60
N ASP A 39 -2.48 -12.58 2.58
CA ASP A 39 -1.95 -13.34 3.73
C ASP A 39 -0.94 -12.57 4.56
N THR A 40 -0.71 -11.30 4.24
CA THR A 40 0.24 -10.48 4.98
C THR A 40 -0.17 -10.42 6.46
N PRO A 41 0.70 -10.83 7.39
CA PRO A 41 0.42 -10.73 8.82
C PRO A 41 0.18 -9.28 9.22
N PHE A 42 -0.77 -9.06 10.12
CA PHE A 42 -1.08 -7.71 10.61
C PHE A 42 0.11 -7.04 11.29
N SER A 43 0.96 -7.84 11.97
CA SER A 43 2.22 -7.39 12.55
C SER A 43 3.16 -6.76 11.52
N THR A 44 3.20 -7.31 10.29
CA THR A 44 3.98 -6.74 9.17
C THR A 44 3.44 -5.38 8.75
N ILE A 45 2.11 -5.22 8.65
CA ILE A 45 1.49 -3.93 8.30
C ILE A 45 1.76 -2.86 9.38
N THR A 46 1.55 -3.22 10.65
CA THR A 46 1.78 -2.31 11.78
C THR A 46 3.26 -1.89 11.86
N ARG A 47 4.18 -2.84 11.66
CA ARG A 47 5.61 -2.58 11.64
C ARG A 47 5.98 -1.58 10.54
N MET A 48 5.45 -1.71 9.32
CA MET A 48 5.70 -0.74 8.24
C MET A 48 5.26 0.67 8.62
N VAL A 49 4.06 0.82 9.18
CA VAL A 49 3.51 2.13 9.56
C VAL A 49 4.30 2.78 10.69
N GLU A 50 4.80 1.98 11.64
CA GLU A 50 5.62 2.51 12.73
C GLU A 50 7.04 2.86 12.27
N GLU A 51 7.68 1.99 11.49
CA GLU A 51 9.03 2.23 10.98
C GLU A 51 9.07 3.41 10.01
N ILE A 52 8.04 3.63 9.17
CA ILE A 52 8.01 4.80 8.29
C ILE A 52 7.84 6.12 9.08
N ARG A 53 7.11 6.11 10.20
CA ARG A 53 7.03 7.28 11.10
C ARG A 53 8.39 7.58 11.72
N GLN A 54 9.09 6.55 12.19
CA GLN A 54 10.44 6.71 12.73
C GLN A 54 11.40 7.23 11.66
N LEU A 55 11.30 6.71 10.43
CA LEU A 55 12.13 7.16 9.31
C LEU A 55 11.88 8.65 8.96
N LYS A 56 10.63 9.12 9.03
CA LYS A 56 10.30 10.55 8.85
C LYS A 56 10.93 11.44 9.92
N VAL A 57 11.07 10.95 11.15
CA VAL A 57 11.77 11.68 12.23
C VAL A 57 13.28 11.69 11.99
N LEU A 58 13.85 10.55 11.56
CA LEU A 58 15.28 10.44 11.27
C LEU A 58 15.71 11.30 10.07
N ILE A 59 14.86 11.39 9.04
CA ILE A 59 15.12 12.12 7.80
C ILE A 59 14.02 13.16 7.61
N PRO A 60 14.13 14.36 8.20
CA PRO A 60 13.16 15.43 8.01
C PRO A 60 13.11 15.91 6.54
N ASP A 61 12.06 16.63 6.16
CA ASP A 61 11.99 17.25 4.81
C ASP A 61 12.84 18.51 4.73
N GLU A 62 12.78 19.32 5.79
CA GLU A 62 13.63 20.49 5.94
C GLU A 62 15.07 20.08 6.27
N ARG A 63 16.03 20.66 5.54
CA ARG A 63 17.44 20.35 5.67
C ARG A 63 17.97 20.85 7.01
N ASN A 64 18.50 19.94 7.83
CA ASN A 64 19.32 20.29 8.98
C ASN A 64 20.79 19.93 8.68
N ASP A 65 21.55 20.93 8.25
CA ASP A 65 22.97 20.82 7.85
C ASP A 65 23.90 20.23 8.91
N SER A 66 23.44 20.11 10.17
CA SER A 66 24.24 19.61 11.27
C SER A 66 24.19 18.09 11.49
N VAL A 67 23.22 17.38 10.89
CA VAL A 67 22.93 15.97 11.23
C VAL A 67 23.56 14.97 10.26
N PHE A 68 23.65 15.33 8.97
CA PHE A 68 24.13 14.45 7.91
C PHE A 68 25.44 14.98 7.34
N ALA A 69 26.46 14.11 7.25
CA ALA A 69 27.81 14.53 6.90
C ALA A 69 27.93 14.88 5.41
N HIS A 70 27.12 14.25 4.56
CA HIS A 70 27.16 14.41 3.10
C HIS A 70 25.79 14.83 2.55
N PRO A 71 25.66 16.03 1.96
CA PRO A 71 24.39 16.54 1.42
C PRO A 71 23.73 15.62 0.37
N ILE A 72 24.53 15.00 -0.50
CA ILE A 72 24.05 14.06 -1.52
C ILE A 72 23.44 12.81 -0.86
N THR A 73 24.09 12.29 0.18
CA THR A 73 23.60 11.13 0.94
C THR A 73 22.25 11.44 1.57
N TYR A 74 22.09 12.63 2.14
CA TYR A 74 20.80 13.07 2.69
C TYR A 74 19.70 13.15 1.62
N ALA A 75 20.00 13.68 0.44
CA ALA A 75 19.05 13.74 -0.68
C ALA A 75 18.63 12.33 -1.15
N ILE A 76 19.57 11.38 -1.23
CA ILE A 76 19.29 9.97 -1.55
C ILE A 76 18.40 9.34 -0.47
N LEU A 77 18.71 9.54 0.80
CA LEU A 77 17.90 9.02 1.92
C LEU A 77 16.48 9.60 1.90
N ARG A 78 16.31 10.89 1.59
CA ARG A 78 14.99 11.50 1.38
C ARG A 78 14.23 10.85 0.22
N LEU A 79 14.91 10.63 -0.92
CA LEU A 79 14.30 9.95 -2.07
C LEU A 79 13.77 8.56 -1.68
N PHE A 80 14.56 7.77 -0.95
CA PHE A 80 14.13 6.47 -0.45
C PHE A 80 12.98 6.57 0.56
N LYS A 81 13.05 7.48 1.53
CA LYS A 81 11.96 7.71 2.50
C LYS A 81 10.63 7.94 1.80
N HIS A 82 10.59 8.89 0.85
CA HIS A 82 9.37 9.22 0.13
C HIS A 82 8.89 8.07 -0.78
N THR A 83 9.83 7.37 -1.43
CA THR A 83 9.52 6.20 -2.25
C THR A 83 8.85 5.10 -1.42
N LEU A 84 9.41 4.76 -0.26
CA LEU A 84 8.85 3.73 0.62
C LEU A 84 7.49 4.15 1.19
N ASN A 85 7.35 5.41 1.60
CA ASN A 85 6.06 5.92 2.07
C ASN A 85 4.98 5.81 0.98
N THR A 86 5.33 6.15 -0.26
CA THR A 86 4.47 5.96 -1.43
C THR A 86 4.09 4.49 -1.60
N MET A 87 5.05 3.56 -1.56
CA MET A 87 4.78 2.12 -1.70
C MET A 87 3.90 1.55 -0.57
N ILE A 88 3.98 2.11 0.64
CA ILE A 88 3.13 1.72 1.77
C ILE A 88 1.68 2.16 1.53
N HIS A 89 1.50 3.42 1.14
CA HIS A 89 0.18 4.06 1.11
C HIS A 89 -0.56 3.89 -0.24
N LEU A 90 0.15 3.84 -1.37
CA LEU A 90 -0.45 3.79 -2.71
C LEU A 90 -1.49 2.66 -2.93
N PRO A 91 -1.32 1.43 -2.40
CA PRO A 91 -2.36 0.40 -2.51
C PRO A 91 -3.70 0.80 -1.88
N TYR A 92 -3.68 1.70 -0.90
CA TYR A 92 -4.85 2.14 -0.16
C TYR A 92 -5.38 3.50 -0.63
N SER A 93 -4.59 4.31 -1.36
CA SER A 93 -5.00 5.66 -1.76
C SER A 93 -6.16 5.66 -2.75
N GLN A 94 -6.27 4.62 -3.58
CA GLN A 94 -7.39 4.42 -4.49
C GLN A 94 -8.75 4.34 -3.78
N PHE A 95 -8.78 3.98 -2.50
CA PHE A 95 -10.01 3.93 -1.72
C PHE A 95 -10.48 5.32 -1.31
N ALA A 96 -9.66 6.36 -1.40
CA ALA A 96 -10.04 7.73 -1.01
C ALA A 96 -11.26 8.25 -1.76
N ALA A 97 -11.45 7.83 -3.02
CA ALA A 97 -12.60 8.20 -3.84
C ALA A 97 -13.93 7.64 -3.30
N SER A 98 -13.88 6.45 -2.67
CA SER A 98 -15.05 5.78 -2.10
C SER A 98 -15.20 6.03 -0.60
N ASP A 99 -14.08 6.24 0.10
CA ASP A 99 -14.00 6.28 1.55
C ASP A 99 -13.01 7.35 2.02
N LYS A 100 -13.57 8.38 2.67
CA LYS A 100 -12.82 9.53 3.20
C LYS A 100 -11.75 9.17 4.23
N GLN A 101 -11.78 7.99 4.84
CA GLN A 101 -10.72 7.60 5.80
C GLN A 101 -9.39 7.32 5.12
N PHE A 102 -9.41 6.93 3.84
CA PHE A 102 -8.22 6.75 3.04
C PHE A 102 -7.73 8.07 2.40
N GLU A 103 -8.40 9.19 2.66
CA GLU A 103 -7.96 10.51 2.20
C GLU A 103 -6.55 10.83 2.71
N TYR A 104 -6.24 10.50 3.97
CA TYR A 104 -4.89 10.71 4.52
C TYR A 104 -3.84 9.96 3.72
N THR A 105 -4.16 8.74 3.28
CA THR A 105 -3.24 7.90 2.50
C THR A 105 -3.03 8.49 1.12
N ARG A 106 -4.07 9.05 0.50
CA ARG A 106 -3.92 9.80 -0.76
C ARG A 106 -3.04 11.03 -0.56
N VAL A 107 -3.26 11.82 0.48
CA VAL A 107 -2.41 12.99 0.82
C VAL A 107 -0.96 12.55 1.01
N GLU A 108 -0.70 11.53 1.81
CA GLU A 108 0.62 10.96 2.08
C GLU A 108 1.36 10.53 0.80
N VAL A 109 0.64 9.88 -0.14
CA VAL A 109 1.17 9.50 -1.45
C VAL A 109 1.55 10.71 -2.28
N LEU A 110 0.68 11.71 -2.36
CA LEU A 110 0.91 12.89 -3.20
C LEU A 110 2.04 13.78 -2.65
N GLU A 111 2.05 14.02 -1.35
CA GLU A 111 3.13 14.75 -0.68
C GLU A 111 4.46 14.01 -0.82
N SER A 112 4.46 12.68 -0.71
CA SER A 112 5.67 11.88 -0.89
C SER A 112 6.12 11.84 -2.35
N ALA A 113 5.20 11.74 -3.31
CA ALA A 113 5.56 11.79 -4.72
C ALA A 113 6.24 13.14 -5.06
N GLU A 114 5.68 14.25 -4.60
CA GLU A 114 6.29 15.56 -4.78
C GLU A 114 7.65 15.68 -4.06
N GLY A 115 7.74 15.19 -2.82
CA GLY A 115 8.98 15.16 -2.04
C GLY A 115 10.08 14.30 -2.67
N ALA A 116 9.72 13.19 -3.31
CA ALA A 116 10.64 12.33 -4.06
C ALA A 116 11.23 13.07 -5.27
N ILE A 117 10.41 13.80 -6.03
CA ILE A 117 10.88 14.62 -7.16
C ILE A 117 11.85 15.70 -6.64
N ARG A 118 11.50 16.42 -5.58
CA ARG A 118 12.40 17.42 -4.98
C ARG A 118 13.71 16.82 -4.47
N ALA A 119 13.67 15.65 -3.84
CA ALA A 119 14.88 14.95 -3.37
C ALA A 119 15.81 14.55 -4.53
N HIS A 120 15.22 14.10 -5.65
CA HIS A 120 15.97 13.84 -6.87
C HIS A 120 16.58 15.13 -7.46
N GLN A 121 15.83 16.23 -7.47
CA GLN A 121 16.34 17.53 -7.91
C GLN A 121 17.54 17.99 -7.06
N ASP A 122 17.40 17.97 -5.73
CA ASP A 122 18.48 18.33 -4.79
C ASP A 122 19.74 17.48 -5.03
N MET A 123 19.56 16.17 -5.24
CA MET A 123 20.64 15.25 -5.53
C MET A 123 21.36 15.59 -6.84
N ARG A 124 20.61 15.91 -7.90
CA ARG A 124 21.16 16.25 -9.22
C ARG A 124 21.84 17.60 -9.26
N ASP A 125 21.35 18.57 -8.48
CA ASP A 125 21.92 19.92 -8.42
C ASP A 125 23.23 19.96 -7.62
N MET A 126 23.45 19.02 -6.69
CA MET A 126 24.67 18.91 -5.89
C MET A 126 25.78 18.06 -6.53
N GLN A 127 25.52 17.39 -7.65
CA GLN A 127 26.50 16.52 -8.31
C GLN A 127 27.42 17.34 -9.22
N ASP A 128 28.64 17.64 -8.75
CA ASP A 128 29.72 18.21 -9.58
C ASP A 128 30.10 17.28 -10.74
N THR A 129 29.89 15.97 -10.57
CA THR A 129 30.04 14.96 -11.62
C THR A 129 28.71 14.24 -11.78
N VAL A 130 28.12 14.33 -12.97
CA VAL A 130 26.83 13.71 -13.26
C VAL A 130 26.99 12.18 -13.19
N ALA A 131 26.48 11.55 -12.13
CA ALA A 131 26.58 10.10 -11.97
C ALA A 131 25.37 9.42 -12.62
N LYS A 132 25.60 8.45 -13.51
CA LYS A 132 24.53 7.65 -14.11
C LYS A 132 23.94 6.73 -13.05
N CYS A 133 22.67 6.93 -12.70
CA CYS A 133 21.93 6.04 -11.81
C CYS A 133 20.48 5.93 -12.27
N HIS A 134 20.20 4.89 -13.05
CA HIS A 134 18.88 4.61 -13.59
C HIS A 134 17.81 4.46 -12.51
N LEU A 135 18.19 3.93 -11.35
CA LEU A 135 17.26 3.74 -10.23
C LEU A 135 16.70 5.07 -9.74
N TYR A 136 17.53 6.08 -9.48
CA TYR A 136 17.05 7.35 -8.94
C TYR A 136 16.18 8.11 -9.94
N ASP A 137 16.55 8.09 -11.22
CA ASP A 137 15.75 8.66 -12.29
C ASP A 137 14.41 7.94 -12.42
N PHE A 138 14.40 6.61 -12.31
CA PHE A 138 13.19 5.80 -12.35
C PHE A 138 12.27 6.05 -11.14
N LEU A 139 12.82 6.20 -9.93
CA LEU A 139 12.02 6.51 -8.73
C LEU A 139 11.35 7.89 -8.83
N ALA A 140 12.07 8.91 -9.30
CA ALA A 140 11.51 10.24 -9.55
C ALA A 140 10.45 10.23 -10.65
N PHE A 141 10.70 9.47 -11.73
CA PHE A 141 9.72 9.24 -12.80
C PHE A 141 8.43 8.61 -12.27
N ASN A 142 8.51 7.54 -11.47
CA ASN A 142 7.33 6.90 -10.88
C ASN A 142 6.52 7.89 -10.03
N ALA A 143 7.19 8.70 -9.23
CA ALA A 143 6.54 9.73 -8.44
C ALA A 143 5.79 10.75 -9.33
N ALA A 144 6.39 11.16 -10.46
CA ALA A 144 5.72 12.05 -11.40
C ALA A 144 4.50 11.41 -12.07
N VAL A 145 4.55 10.13 -12.45
CA VAL A 145 3.38 9.42 -13.00
C VAL A 145 2.23 9.36 -12.00
N ILE A 146 2.51 9.17 -10.71
CA ILE A 146 1.50 9.21 -9.64
C ILE A 146 0.80 10.58 -9.59
N LEU A 147 1.56 11.68 -9.61
CA LEU A 147 1.00 13.03 -9.62
C LEU A 147 0.17 13.31 -10.88
N VAL A 148 0.68 12.89 -12.05
CA VAL A 148 -0.06 13.01 -13.33
C VAL A 148 -1.36 12.24 -13.29
N THR A 149 -1.35 11.02 -12.75
CA THR A 149 -2.54 10.16 -12.65
C THR A 149 -3.64 10.84 -11.85
N ASP A 150 -3.28 11.38 -10.70
CA ASP A 150 -4.24 12.06 -9.83
C ASP A 150 -4.72 13.41 -10.43
N LEU A 151 -3.84 14.17 -11.11
CA LEU A 151 -4.25 15.35 -11.89
C LEU A 151 -5.23 15.01 -13.02
N ALA A 152 -5.03 13.87 -13.68
CA ALA A 152 -5.89 13.40 -14.77
C ALA A 152 -7.26 12.92 -14.26
N ALA A 153 -7.28 12.25 -13.10
CA ALA A 153 -8.50 11.72 -12.50
C ALA A 153 -9.46 12.82 -12.04
N LYS A 154 -8.94 14.03 -11.71
CA LYS A 154 -9.71 15.16 -11.16
C LYS A 154 -10.52 14.82 -9.91
N GLU A 155 -10.12 13.78 -9.19
CA GLU A 155 -10.77 13.31 -7.96
C GLU A 155 -10.41 14.20 -6.76
N THR A 156 -9.31 14.94 -6.84
CA THR A 156 -8.89 15.86 -5.79
C THR A 156 -9.35 17.28 -6.15
N PRO A 157 -10.22 17.93 -5.35
CA PRO A 157 -10.56 19.32 -5.57
C PRO A 157 -9.32 20.18 -5.34
N ARG A 158 -8.78 20.77 -6.41
CA ARG A 158 -7.64 21.69 -6.37
C ARG A 158 -7.98 23.03 -6.98
N SER A 159 -7.31 24.06 -6.52
CA SER A 159 -7.26 25.33 -7.23
C SER A 159 -6.43 25.20 -8.50
N ALA A 160 -6.72 26.04 -9.49
CA ALA A 160 -5.93 26.10 -10.73
C ALA A 160 -4.44 26.44 -10.46
N GLU A 161 -4.17 27.22 -9.40
CA GLU A 161 -2.81 27.55 -8.98
C GLU A 161 -2.05 26.34 -8.46
N GLU A 162 -2.70 25.48 -7.67
CA GLU A 162 -2.09 24.23 -7.17
C GLU A 162 -1.83 23.24 -8.30
N GLU A 163 -2.76 23.08 -9.24
CA GLU A 163 -2.54 22.22 -10.40
C GLU A 163 -1.36 22.71 -11.24
N GLU A 164 -1.26 24.01 -11.48
CA GLU A 164 -0.16 24.60 -12.25
C GLU A 164 1.19 24.45 -11.52
N ARG A 165 1.20 24.57 -10.19
CA ARG A 165 2.38 24.31 -9.36
C ARG A 165 2.85 22.86 -9.49
N ILE A 166 1.94 21.90 -9.45
CA ILE A 166 2.30 20.46 -9.61
C ILE A 166 2.81 20.20 -11.03
N TRP A 167 2.17 20.77 -12.06
CA TRP A 167 2.66 20.67 -13.44
C TRP A 167 4.04 21.30 -13.63
N THR A 168 4.33 22.39 -12.93
CA THR A 168 5.67 23.00 -12.93
C THR A 168 6.71 22.01 -12.40
N VAL A 169 6.44 21.35 -11.26
CA VAL A 169 7.33 20.33 -10.69
C VAL A 169 7.57 19.17 -11.68
N ILE A 170 6.51 18.69 -12.34
CA ILE A 170 6.61 17.60 -13.32
C ILE A 170 7.41 18.01 -14.56
N THR A 171 7.14 19.21 -15.12
CA THR A 171 7.81 19.69 -16.34
C THR A 171 9.28 20.03 -16.11
N GLU A 172 9.64 20.54 -14.93
CA GLU A 172 11.04 20.69 -14.53
C GLU A 172 11.77 19.35 -14.45
N LEU A 173 11.13 18.31 -13.89
CA LEU A 173 11.70 16.96 -13.88
C LEU A 173 11.92 16.43 -15.30
N VAL A 174 10.96 16.61 -16.21
CA VAL A 174 11.08 16.22 -17.62
C VAL A 174 12.31 16.86 -18.27
N SER A 175 12.49 18.18 -18.10
CA SER A 175 13.66 18.89 -18.64
C SER A 175 14.98 18.32 -18.11
N ARG A 176 15.04 17.99 -16.82
CA ARG A 176 16.23 17.38 -16.20
C ARG A 176 16.47 15.95 -16.70
N LEU A 177 15.43 15.14 -16.86
CA LEU A 177 15.53 13.78 -17.41
C LEU A 177 16.02 13.82 -18.86
N ARG A 178 15.55 14.77 -19.70
CA ARG A 178 16.08 14.99 -21.06
C ARG A 178 17.57 15.32 -21.03
N LYS A 179 17.96 16.31 -20.23
CA LYS A 179 19.39 16.68 -20.07
C LYS A 179 20.23 15.49 -19.58
N THR A 180 19.69 14.67 -18.68
CA THR A 180 20.36 13.46 -18.18
C THR A 180 20.49 12.39 -19.26
N GLY A 181 19.43 12.17 -20.05
CA GLY A 181 19.44 11.28 -21.21
C GLY A 181 20.51 11.65 -22.23
N GLU A 182 20.58 12.94 -22.58
CA GLU A 182 21.57 13.48 -23.53
C GLU A 182 23.01 13.44 -22.99
N SER A 183 23.22 13.85 -21.74
CA SER A 183 24.57 13.96 -21.17
C SER A 183 25.19 12.64 -20.71
N LEU A 184 24.36 11.65 -20.33
CA LEU A 184 24.81 10.36 -19.80
C LEU A 184 24.45 9.16 -20.68
N GLU A 185 23.87 9.41 -21.84
CA GLU A 185 23.31 8.37 -22.74
C GLU A 185 22.39 7.41 -21.94
N SER A 186 21.48 8.01 -21.16
CA SER A 186 20.58 7.27 -20.27
C SER A 186 19.25 7.00 -20.95
N ALA A 187 19.10 5.78 -21.49
CA ALA A 187 17.86 5.35 -22.15
C ALA A 187 16.65 5.43 -21.19
N THR A 188 16.82 5.06 -19.91
CA THR A 188 15.77 5.16 -18.90
C THR A 188 15.30 6.61 -18.71
N ALA A 189 16.23 7.57 -18.62
CA ALA A 189 15.88 8.98 -18.46
C ALA A 189 15.18 9.55 -19.72
N GLU A 190 15.65 9.15 -20.90
CA GLU A 190 15.04 9.57 -22.16
C GLU A 190 13.61 9.04 -22.33
N GLN A 191 13.39 7.75 -22.05
CA GLN A 191 12.07 7.12 -22.07
C GLN A 191 11.12 7.73 -21.02
N ALA A 192 11.62 7.95 -19.80
CA ALA A 192 10.84 8.58 -18.72
C ALA A 192 10.37 9.99 -19.12
N ALA A 193 11.24 10.79 -19.72
CA ALA A 193 10.88 12.11 -20.23
C ALA A 193 9.83 12.02 -21.35
N GLU A 194 10.00 11.11 -22.33
CA GLU A 194 9.05 10.91 -23.42
C GLU A 194 7.64 10.57 -22.90
N VAL A 195 7.55 9.62 -21.96
CA VAL A 195 6.28 9.20 -21.36
C VAL A 195 5.59 10.37 -20.67
N LEU A 196 6.32 11.11 -19.81
CA LEU A 196 5.76 12.24 -19.06
C LEU A 196 5.33 13.39 -19.99
N GLU A 197 6.07 13.67 -21.06
CA GLU A 197 5.67 14.67 -22.07
C GLU A 197 4.37 14.27 -22.78
N ASN A 198 4.25 13.00 -23.17
CA ASN A 198 3.05 12.51 -23.84
C ASN A 198 1.84 12.55 -22.90
N LEU A 199 2.02 12.15 -21.64
CA LEU A 199 0.99 12.27 -20.61
C LEU A 199 0.59 13.72 -20.37
N HIS A 200 1.56 14.64 -20.23
CA HIS A 200 1.28 16.06 -20.06
C HIS A 200 0.46 16.63 -21.23
N ARG A 201 0.89 16.33 -22.47
CA ARG A 201 0.15 16.72 -23.68
C ARG A 201 -1.26 16.14 -23.69
N ALA A 202 -1.44 14.89 -23.26
CA ALA A 202 -2.74 14.23 -23.18
C ALA A 202 -3.66 14.90 -22.14
N CYS A 203 -3.16 15.15 -20.93
CA CYS A 203 -3.90 15.82 -19.86
C CYS A 203 -4.31 17.25 -20.22
N LYS A 204 -3.49 17.97 -21.00
CA LYS A 204 -3.81 19.32 -21.52
C LYS A 204 -4.66 19.29 -22.80
N GLY A 205 -5.03 18.11 -23.31
CA GLY A 205 -5.87 17.97 -24.52
C GLY A 205 -5.17 18.34 -25.84
N ILE A 206 -3.85 18.42 -25.84
CA ILE A 206 -3.03 18.83 -27.00
C ILE A 206 -2.22 17.68 -27.60
N TYR A 207 -2.47 16.44 -27.17
CA TYR A 207 -1.82 15.26 -27.72
C TYR A 207 -2.23 15.03 -29.18
N ARG A 208 -1.22 15.00 -30.07
CA ARG A 208 -1.40 14.82 -31.52
C ARG A 208 -0.79 13.51 -32.04
N GLY A 209 -0.25 12.67 -31.17
CA GLY A 209 0.30 11.37 -31.55
C GLY A 209 -0.79 10.36 -31.91
N HIS A 210 -0.35 9.24 -32.50
CA HIS A 210 -1.15 8.02 -32.66
C HIS A 210 -1.29 7.29 -31.31
N GLU A 211 -1.86 6.08 -31.32
CA GLU A 211 -1.93 5.25 -30.12
C GLU A 211 -0.54 5.06 -29.49
N PHE A 212 -0.41 5.45 -28.22
CA PHE A 212 0.80 5.30 -27.44
C PHE A 212 0.54 4.32 -26.31
N HIS A 213 1.38 3.29 -26.18
CA HIS A 213 1.31 2.36 -25.06
C HIS A 213 2.71 2.07 -24.52
N ARG A 214 2.81 1.98 -23.19
CA ARG A 214 4.01 1.57 -22.46
C ARG A 214 3.63 0.78 -21.22
N GLN A 215 4.40 -0.24 -20.90
CA GLN A 215 4.36 -0.89 -19.60
C GLN A 215 5.35 -0.16 -18.70
N ILE A 216 4.94 0.27 -17.52
CA ILE A 216 5.81 0.87 -16.51
C ILE A 216 5.93 -0.11 -15.35
N ALA A 217 7.16 -0.45 -14.95
CA ALA A 217 7.37 -1.28 -13.77
C ALA A 217 6.70 -0.62 -12.54
N LEU A 218 6.01 -1.42 -11.72
CA LEU A 218 5.21 -0.99 -10.54
C LEU A 218 3.90 -0.24 -10.83
N LEU A 219 3.74 0.39 -11.99
CA LEU A 219 2.54 1.17 -12.34
C LEU A 219 1.68 0.53 -13.43
N GLY A 220 2.16 -0.56 -14.03
CA GLY A 220 1.41 -1.33 -15.01
C GLY A 220 1.33 -0.64 -16.38
N LYS A 221 0.24 -0.84 -17.12
CA LYS A 221 0.14 -0.38 -18.51
C LYS A 221 -0.39 1.05 -18.58
N VAL A 222 0.31 1.91 -19.32
CA VAL A 222 -0.14 3.24 -19.73
C VAL A 222 -0.54 3.19 -21.19
N GLN A 223 -1.72 3.68 -21.51
CA GLN A 223 -2.21 3.81 -22.88
C GLN A 223 -2.82 5.19 -23.09
N ILE A 224 -2.39 5.88 -24.15
CA ILE A 224 -2.96 7.15 -24.60
C ILE A 224 -3.56 6.91 -25.98
N SER A 225 -4.86 7.08 -26.10
CA SER A 225 -5.60 6.91 -27.34
C SER A 225 -6.36 8.19 -27.68
N ARG A 226 -6.44 8.52 -28.96
CA ARG A 226 -7.26 9.63 -29.46
C ARG A 226 -8.42 9.06 -30.27
N ALA A 227 -9.63 9.28 -29.80
CA ALA A 227 -10.85 9.00 -30.56
C ALA A 227 -11.27 10.25 -31.32
N THR A 228 -11.43 10.13 -32.64
CA THR A 228 -12.10 11.13 -33.48
C THR A 228 -13.53 10.68 -33.69
N GLU A 229 -14.48 11.32 -33.02
CA GLU A 229 -15.90 11.10 -33.30
C GLU A 229 -16.35 12.10 -34.37
N GLN A 230 -16.80 11.60 -35.51
CA GLN A 230 -17.45 12.42 -36.52
C GLN A 230 -18.94 12.58 -36.15
N HIS A 231 -19.30 13.71 -35.55
CA HIS A 231 -20.68 14.16 -35.39
C HIS A 231 -20.90 15.46 -36.19
N GLY A 232 -21.17 15.33 -37.50
CA GLY A 232 -21.37 16.48 -38.40
C GLY A 232 -20.07 17.26 -38.71
N ASP A 233 -20.19 18.56 -39.00
CA ASP A 233 -19.10 19.48 -39.39
C ASP A 233 -18.14 19.88 -38.24
N VAL A 234 -18.27 19.27 -37.05
CA VAL A 234 -17.41 19.56 -35.90
C VAL A 234 -16.61 18.31 -35.53
N GLU A 235 -15.32 18.32 -35.87
CA GLU A 235 -14.38 17.26 -35.54
C GLU A 235 -13.97 17.37 -34.06
N ALA A 236 -14.70 16.71 -33.17
CA ALA A 236 -14.35 16.60 -31.77
C ALA A 236 -13.36 15.44 -31.56
N SER A 237 -12.16 15.76 -31.11
CA SER A 237 -11.14 14.77 -30.76
C SER A 237 -11.07 14.61 -29.24
N THR A 238 -11.36 13.42 -28.74
CA THR A 238 -11.26 13.07 -27.32
C THR A 238 -9.98 12.26 -27.09
N THR A 239 -9.12 12.73 -26.18
CA THR A 239 -7.94 11.96 -25.76
C THR A 239 -8.29 11.20 -24.47
N THR A 240 -8.06 9.90 -24.47
CA THR A 240 -8.25 9.02 -23.31
C THR A 240 -6.91 8.55 -22.82
N VAL A 241 -6.67 8.65 -21.52
CA VAL A 241 -5.51 8.08 -20.83
C VAL A 241 -6.00 6.94 -19.95
N LEU A 242 -5.50 5.74 -20.21
CA LEU A 242 -5.78 4.54 -19.43
C LEU A 242 -4.52 4.12 -18.67
N LEU A 243 -4.68 3.83 -17.39
CA LEU A 243 -3.64 3.37 -16.48
C LEU A 243 -4.13 2.06 -15.83
N GLU A 244 -3.60 0.92 -16.26
CA GLU A 244 -3.95 -0.40 -15.74
C GLU A 244 -2.85 -0.87 -14.77
N THR A 245 -3.04 -0.63 -13.47
CA THR A 245 -2.06 -0.97 -12.42
C THR A 245 -2.19 -2.44 -11.98
N ASN A 246 -1.39 -3.33 -12.57
CA ASN A 246 -1.30 -4.73 -12.13
C ASN A 246 -0.26 -4.87 -10.99
N THR A 247 -0.72 -4.84 -9.73
CA THR A 247 -0.04 -5.35 -8.52
C THR A 247 1.46 -5.05 -8.34
N TYR A 248 1.77 -4.22 -7.34
CA TYR A 248 3.11 -4.04 -6.76
C TYR A 248 3.71 -5.39 -6.38
N THR A 249 4.83 -5.73 -7.02
CA THR A 249 5.64 -6.88 -6.62
C THR A 249 7.08 -6.42 -6.58
N PHE A 250 7.58 -6.04 -5.40
CA PHE A 250 9.02 -5.92 -5.19
C PHE A 250 9.56 -7.34 -4.95
N ARG A 251 10.34 -7.87 -5.91
CA ARG A 251 11.19 -9.04 -5.61
C ARG A 251 12.36 -8.53 -4.77
N VAL A 252 12.71 -9.26 -3.70
CA VAL A 252 14.03 -9.12 -3.09
C VAL A 252 15.05 -9.40 -4.20
N PRO A 253 16.03 -8.52 -4.46
CA PRO A 253 17.08 -8.85 -5.40
C PRO A 253 17.89 -9.99 -4.79
N ASP A 254 17.70 -11.19 -5.30
CA ASP A 254 18.83 -12.10 -5.40
C ASP A 254 19.66 -11.54 -6.57
N GLU A 255 20.78 -10.92 -6.23
CA GLU A 255 21.79 -10.33 -7.13
C GLU A 255 21.30 -9.22 -8.09
N HIS A 256 21.64 -7.96 -7.76
CA HIS A 256 21.70 -6.78 -8.65
C HIS A 256 20.58 -6.62 -9.71
N LEU A 257 19.65 -5.67 -9.51
CA LEU A 257 18.88 -5.10 -10.63
C LEU A 257 19.87 -4.64 -11.70
N THR A 258 19.88 -5.31 -12.85
CA THR A 258 20.89 -5.02 -13.88
C THR A 258 20.48 -3.75 -14.63
N GLU A 259 21.44 -2.96 -15.11
CA GLU A 259 21.15 -1.79 -15.98
C GLU A 259 20.24 -2.17 -17.15
N LYS A 260 20.31 -3.44 -17.56
CA LYS A 260 19.51 -4.04 -18.61
C LYS A 260 18.02 -4.14 -18.26
N GLU A 261 17.62 -4.47 -17.03
CA GLU A 261 16.20 -4.55 -16.66
C GLU A 261 15.50 -3.18 -16.64
N LEU A 262 16.24 -2.11 -16.33
CA LEU A 262 15.74 -0.74 -16.34
C LEU A 262 15.83 -0.07 -17.73
N ALA A 263 16.63 -0.62 -18.64
CA ALA A 263 16.85 -0.12 -20.00
C ALA A 263 16.17 -0.97 -21.10
N ASP A 264 15.78 -2.22 -20.79
CA ASP A 264 15.09 -3.12 -21.70
C ASP A 264 13.70 -2.57 -22.05
N ASP A 265 13.24 -2.88 -23.27
CA ASP A 265 11.92 -2.49 -23.74
C ASP A 265 10.83 -3.15 -22.89
N TRP A 266 10.23 -2.36 -22.00
CA TRP A 266 9.17 -2.79 -21.08
C TRP A 266 7.93 -3.34 -21.81
N SER A 267 7.80 -3.16 -23.14
CA SER A 267 6.71 -3.72 -23.94
C SER A 267 6.83 -5.22 -24.26
N ALA A 268 8.00 -5.85 -24.07
CA ALA A 268 8.27 -7.20 -24.57
C ALA A 268 7.77 -8.36 -23.67
N GLN A 269 7.20 -8.07 -22.49
CA GLN A 269 6.72 -9.11 -21.57
C GLN A 269 5.21 -8.98 -21.34
N THR A 270 4.43 -9.48 -22.31
CA THR A 270 3.00 -9.76 -22.09
C THR A 270 2.81 -11.25 -21.80
N THR A 271 2.17 -11.55 -20.66
CA THR A 271 0.81 -12.10 -20.59
C THR A 271 0.59 -12.65 -19.18
N LEU A 272 -0.06 -11.88 -18.30
CA LEU A 272 -0.86 -12.42 -17.20
C LEU A 272 -1.80 -11.31 -16.74
N ASP A 273 -2.96 -11.31 -17.38
CA ASP A 273 -4.08 -10.41 -17.14
C ASP A 273 -4.79 -10.86 -15.86
N LEU A 274 -4.31 -10.38 -14.69
CA LEU A 274 -4.93 -10.65 -13.39
C LEU A 274 -5.81 -9.44 -13.00
N LYS A 275 -7.08 -9.49 -13.41
CA LYS A 275 -8.11 -8.52 -13.02
C LYS A 275 -8.40 -8.62 -11.52
N TYR A 276 -8.01 -7.60 -10.74
CA TYR A 276 -8.43 -7.43 -9.35
C TYR A 276 -9.62 -6.46 -9.29
N GLY A 277 -10.83 -7.00 -9.10
CA GLY A 277 -12.04 -6.20 -8.85
C GLY A 277 -12.40 -6.20 -7.37
N TRP A 278 -12.29 -5.06 -6.71
CA TRP A 278 -12.78 -4.83 -5.35
C TRP A 278 -14.31 -4.63 -5.39
N ARG A 279 -15.10 -5.68 -5.13
CA ARG A 279 -16.53 -5.53 -4.85
C ARG A 279 -16.75 -5.42 -3.34
N GLY A 280 -17.55 -4.45 -2.92
CA GLY A 280 -17.99 -4.32 -1.53
C GLY A 280 -18.91 -5.46 -1.10
N SER A 281 -18.85 -5.81 0.19
CA SER A 281 -19.51 -6.90 0.91
C SER A 281 -19.45 -8.30 0.27
N PRO A 282 -19.28 -9.36 1.07
CA PRO A 282 -19.21 -10.71 0.53
C PRO A 282 -20.52 -11.06 -0.20
N PRO A 283 -20.46 -11.67 -1.40
CA PRO A 283 -21.64 -12.07 -2.15
C PRO A 283 -22.43 -13.21 -1.50
N LYS A 284 -21.88 -13.87 -0.46
CA LYS A 284 -22.49 -15.01 0.26
C LYS A 284 -22.21 -14.94 1.76
N GLY A 285 -22.87 -15.81 2.54
CA GLY A 285 -22.59 -16.04 3.97
C GLY A 285 -23.22 -15.03 4.94
N LEU A 286 -23.50 -13.81 4.50
CA LEU A 286 -24.17 -12.77 5.30
C LEU A 286 -25.54 -12.40 4.72
N ASP A 287 -26.51 -12.16 5.60
CA ASP A 287 -27.88 -11.81 5.23
C ASP A 287 -27.97 -10.34 4.79
N GLN A 288 -27.16 -9.46 5.38
CA GLN A 288 -27.13 -8.05 5.03
C GLN A 288 -25.71 -7.56 4.64
N PRO A 289 -25.53 -7.08 3.40
CA PRO A 289 -24.29 -6.41 3.02
C PRO A 289 -24.21 -5.05 3.70
N ILE A 290 -23.00 -4.65 4.07
CA ILE A 290 -22.69 -3.29 4.51
C ILE A 290 -21.85 -2.57 3.46
N PRO A 291 -22.06 -1.25 3.28
CA PRO A 291 -21.11 -0.43 2.54
C PRO A 291 -19.84 -0.23 3.38
N ASP A 292 -18.72 -0.08 2.68
CA ASP A 292 -17.43 0.37 3.20
C ASP A 292 -16.95 -0.41 4.45
N PRO A 293 -16.74 -1.74 4.32
CA PRO A 293 -16.43 -2.62 5.46
C PRO A 293 -15.15 -2.22 6.21
N PHE A 294 -14.11 -1.77 5.50
CA PHE A 294 -12.84 -1.39 6.10
C PHE A 294 -12.91 -0.07 6.89
N THR A 295 -13.74 0.89 6.46
CA THR A 295 -13.96 2.12 7.24
C THR A 295 -14.76 1.84 8.49
N ARG A 296 -15.73 0.94 8.42
CA ARG A 296 -16.44 0.53 9.64
C ARG A 296 -15.52 -0.22 10.60
N LEU A 297 -14.52 -0.96 10.12
CA LEU A 297 -13.51 -1.59 10.97
C LEU A 297 -12.66 -0.55 11.71
N ASP A 298 -12.18 0.46 10.99
CA ASP A 298 -11.41 1.57 11.58
C ASP A 298 -12.21 2.37 12.62
N ARG A 299 -13.48 2.69 12.31
CA ARG A 299 -14.38 3.42 13.24
C ARG A 299 -14.87 2.57 14.41
N GLY A 300 -14.56 1.26 14.42
CA GLY A 300 -15.12 0.30 15.36
C GLY A 300 -16.60 -0.01 15.14
N THR A 301 -17.23 0.48 14.07
CA THR A 301 -18.66 0.26 13.80
C THR A 301 -18.93 -0.92 12.84
N TYR A 302 -17.95 -1.78 12.57
CA TYR A 302 -18.06 -2.87 11.59
C TYR A 302 -19.21 -3.83 11.86
N LEU A 303 -19.50 -4.09 13.13
CA LEU A 303 -20.59 -4.96 13.54
C LEU A 303 -21.94 -4.22 13.61
N HIS A 304 -21.94 -2.90 13.52
CA HIS A 304 -23.14 -2.08 13.67
C HIS A 304 -24.00 -2.16 12.40
N ASP A 305 -25.31 -1.95 12.58
CA ASP A 305 -26.33 -2.00 11.53
C ASP A 305 -26.39 -3.34 10.78
N ARG A 306 -25.95 -4.43 11.44
CA ARG A 306 -26.06 -5.80 10.94
C ARG A 306 -27.11 -6.59 11.71
N PRO A 307 -27.74 -7.60 11.07
CA PRO A 307 -28.56 -8.58 11.77
C PRO A 307 -27.76 -9.30 12.85
N GLU A 308 -28.41 -9.66 13.95
CA GLU A 308 -27.76 -10.30 15.09
C GLU A 308 -27.00 -11.56 14.69
N LYS A 309 -27.59 -12.38 13.82
CA LYS A 309 -26.98 -13.61 13.31
C LYS A 309 -25.72 -13.35 12.51
N ASP A 310 -25.69 -12.30 11.68
CA ASP A 310 -24.49 -11.93 10.93
C ASP A 310 -23.36 -11.51 11.88
N VAL A 311 -23.69 -10.76 12.93
CA VAL A 311 -22.72 -10.41 13.99
C VAL A 311 -22.20 -11.67 14.70
N TYR A 312 -23.06 -12.65 14.99
CA TYR A 312 -22.63 -13.91 15.58
C TYR A 312 -21.67 -14.66 14.67
N LYS A 313 -22.03 -14.84 13.39
CA LYS A 313 -21.18 -15.50 12.38
C LYS A 313 -19.80 -14.83 12.31
N LEU A 314 -19.78 -13.50 12.18
CA LEU A 314 -18.55 -12.70 12.08
C LEU A 314 -17.66 -12.86 13.32
N LEU A 315 -18.22 -12.79 14.53
CA LEU A 315 -17.45 -12.95 15.76
C LEU A 315 -16.85 -14.36 15.89
N ILE A 316 -17.63 -15.39 15.53
CA ILE A 316 -17.18 -16.78 15.59
C ILE A 316 -16.05 -17.03 14.59
N ASP A 317 -16.21 -16.64 13.33
CA ASP A 317 -15.18 -16.85 12.31
C ASP A 317 -13.95 -15.96 12.51
N THR A 318 -14.13 -14.76 13.08
CA THR A 318 -12.99 -13.95 13.52
C THR A 318 -12.15 -14.69 14.55
N TYR A 319 -12.80 -15.33 15.53
CA TYR A 319 -12.09 -16.13 16.53
C TYR A 319 -11.44 -17.38 15.90
N ARG A 320 -12.18 -18.14 15.10
CA ARG A 320 -11.67 -19.37 14.47
C ARG A 320 -10.47 -19.08 13.58
N LEU A 321 -10.55 -18.03 12.74
CA LEU A 321 -9.47 -17.63 11.86
C LEU A 321 -8.26 -17.09 12.64
N ARG A 322 -8.48 -16.31 13.70
CA ARG A 322 -7.41 -15.83 14.58
C ARG A 322 -6.62 -16.99 15.18
N VAL A 323 -7.32 -17.99 15.71
CA VAL A 323 -6.70 -19.18 16.31
C VAL A 323 -5.89 -19.96 15.26
N GLU A 324 -6.45 -20.14 14.06
CA GLU A 324 -5.74 -20.78 12.95
C GLU A 324 -4.48 -20.00 12.54
N ASP A 325 -4.58 -18.67 12.41
CA ASP A 325 -3.45 -17.82 12.04
C ASP A 325 -2.34 -17.88 13.12
N MET A 326 -2.68 -17.84 14.41
CA MET A 326 -1.70 -18.00 15.50
C MET A 326 -0.98 -19.36 15.41
N TYR A 327 -1.73 -20.43 15.13
CA TYR A 327 -1.15 -21.77 15.02
C TYR A 327 -0.26 -21.93 13.77
N ARG A 328 -0.75 -21.54 12.58
CA ARG A 328 -0.05 -21.75 11.31
C ARG A 328 1.06 -20.73 11.04
N LEU A 329 0.87 -19.47 11.41
CA LEU A 329 1.78 -18.38 11.04
C LEU A 329 2.76 -18.05 12.16
N GLU A 330 2.31 -18.09 13.41
CA GLU A 330 3.12 -17.71 14.58
C GLU A 330 3.70 -18.94 15.30
N GLY A 331 3.17 -20.14 15.02
CA GLY A 331 3.54 -21.37 15.73
C GLY A 331 3.06 -21.41 17.18
N GLU A 332 2.15 -20.50 17.55
CA GLU A 332 1.61 -20.37 18.89
C GLU A 332 0.30 -21.16 19.03
N VAL A 333 0.18 -21.91 20.14
CA VAL A 333 -1.04 -22.65 20.45
C VAL A 333 -1.84 -21.87 21.50
N GLU A 334 -2.96 -21.27 21.09
CA GLU A 334 -3.82 -20.56 22.03
C GLU A 334 -4.48 -21.53 23.02
N GLN A 335 -4.34 -21.25 24.32
CA GLN A 335 -4.87 -22.11 25.38
C GLN A 335 -6.41 -22.14 25.39
N ASP A 336 -6.98 -23.34 25.46
CA ASP A 336 -8.42 -23.63 25.36
C ASP A 336 -9.00 -23.44 23.94
N SER A 337 -8.13 -23.54 22.92
CA SER A 337 -8.50 -23.65 21.52
C SER A 337 -8.51 -25.10 21.03
N LEU A 338 -9.06 -25.33 19.84
CA LEU A 338 -9.04 -26.65 19.16
C LEU A 338 -7.62 -27.21 19.00
N TYR A 339 -6.62 -26.35 18.79
CA TYR A 339 -5.22 -26.77 18.60
C TYR A 339 -4.50 -27.09 19.91
N SER A 340 -5.08 -26.73 21.06
CA SER A 340 -4.59 -27.12 22.38
C SER A 340 -5.05 -28.50 22.86
N GLY A 341 -5.80 -29.23 22.02
CA GLY A 341 -6.38 -30.53 22.36
C GLY A 341 -7.74 -30.46 23.09
N ALA A 342 -8.36 -29.27 23.13
CA ALA A 342 -9.72 -29.12 23.64
C ALA A 342 -10.75 -29.78 22.70
N SER A 343 -11.88 -30.25 23.25
CA SER A 343 -12.96 -30.86 22.45
C SER A 343 -13.67 -29.88 21.52
N ASP A 344 -13.64 -28.60 21.85
CA ASP A 344 -14.23 -27.50 21.10
C ASP A 344 -13.54 -26.17 21.48
N GLY A 345 -13.78 -25.13 20.68
CA GLY A 345 -13.25 -23.78 20.90
C GLY A 345 -14.08 -22.90 21.84
N LEU A 346 -15.10 -23.42 22.55
CA LEU A 346 -16.04 -22.57 23.31
C LEU A 346 -15.35 -21.81 24.44
N ALA A 347 -14.42 -22.46 25.14
CA ALA A 347 -13.70 -21.86 26.26
C ALA A 347 -12.78 -20.71 25.80
N GLY A 348 -12.03 -20.91 24.71
CA GLY A 348 -11.25 -19.85 24.07
C GLY A 348 -12.14 -18.74 23.49
N PHE A 349 -13.26 -19.07 22.86
CA PHE A 349 -14.21 -18.08 22.35
C PHE A 349 -14.80 -17.21 23.46
N LYS A 350 -15.11 -17.79 24.64
CA LYS A 350 -15.54 -17.02 25.82
C LYS A 350 -14.49 -16.03 26.31
N LYS A 351 -13.20 -16.37 26.22
CA LYS A 351 -12.09 -15.44 26.50
C LYS A 351 -12.04 -14.32 25.46
N PHE A 352 -12.14 -14.68 24.18
CA PHE A 352 -12.19 -13.73 23.07
C PHE A 352 -13.34 -12.73 23.24
N LEU A 353 -14.57 -13.18 23.47
CA LEU A 353 -15.73 -12.30 23.68
C LEU A 353 -15.58 -11.38 24.90
N ARG A 354 -14.92 -11.83 25.99
CA ARG A 354 -14.60 -10.93 27.11
C ARG A 354 -13.68 -9.80 26.67
N LYS A 355 -12.64 -10.10 25.88
CA LYS A 355 -11.71 -9.10 25.34
C LYS A 355 -12.43 -8.11 24.42
N VAL A 356 -13.22 -8.60 23.46
CA VAL A 356 -14.05 -7.76 22.57
C VAL A 356 -15.01 -6.87 23.37
N SER A 357 -15.64 -7.40 24.43
CA SER A 357 -16.55 -6.61 25.28
C SER A 357 -15.88 -5.47 26.05
N THR A 358 -14.56 -5.50 26.23
CA THR A 358 -13.84 -4.37 26.86
C THR A 358 -13.61 -3.20 25.89
N GLN A 359 -13.78 -3.41 24.58
CA GLN A 359 -13.53 -2.41 23.56
C GLN A 359 -14.79 -1.54 23.37
N LYS A 360 -14.76 -0.33 23.94
CA LYS A 360 -15.90 0.59 23.90
C LYS A 360 -16.22 1.01 22.46
N GLY A 361 -17.42 0.64 22.00
CA GLY A 361 -17.96 1.06 20.70
C GLY A 361 -17.73 0.07 19.56
N LEU A 362 -17.12 -1.10 19.82
CA LEU A 362 -16.94 -2.16 18.82
C LEU A 362 -18.20 -3.00 18.61
N LEU A 363 -18.88 -3.31 19.72
CA LEU A 363 -20.07 -4.14 19.72
C LEU A 363 -21.32 -3.28 19.50
N PRO A 364 -22.32 -3.78 18.77
CA PRO A 364 -23.56 -3.05 18.51
C PRO A 364 -24.27 -2.62 19.79
N PRO A 365 -25.07 -1.54 19.77
CA PRO A 365 -25.79 -1.05 20.95
C PRO A 365 -26.75 -2.06 21.58
N TRP A 366 -27.24 -3.02 20.80
CA TRP A 366 -28.11 -4.10 21.27
C TRP A 366 -27.36 -5.26 21.93
N TRP A 367 -26.04 -5.25 21.94
CA TRP A 367 -25.24 -6.34 22.50
C TRP A 367 -25.34 -6.40 24.03
N THR A 368 -25.92 -7.47 24.56
CA THR A 368 -26.10 -7.71 25.99
C THR A 368 -25.46 -9.03 26.44
N PRO A 369 -25.32 -9.29 27.76
CA PRO A 369 -24.90 -10.60 28.27
C PRO A 369 -25.77 -11.77 27.80
N GLU A 370 -27.06 -11.53 27.54
CA GLU A 370 -27.99 -12.51 26.99
C GLU A 370 -27.64 -12.81 25.52
N LYS A 371 -27.40 -11.77 24.71
CA LYS A 371 -26.98 -11.91 23.31
C LYS A 371 -25.62 -12.59 23.16
N ARG A 372 -24.74 -12.36 24.13
CA ARG A 372 -23.48 -13.11 24.25
C ARG A 372 -23.73 -14.61 24.40
N LYS A 373 -24.62 -15.03 25.31
CA LYS A 373 -24.96 -16.46 25.49
C LYS A 373 -25.59 -17.03 24.23
N GLU A 374 -26.46 -16.28 23.58
CA GLU A 374 -27.07 -16.67 22.30
C GLU A 374 -26.00 -16.88 21.22
N CYS A 375 -24.99 -16.01 21.12
CA CYS A 375 -23.86 -16.17 20.21
C CYS A 375 -23.01 -17.42 20.54
N GLU A 376 -22.75 -17.67 21.82
CA GLU A 376 -22.04 -18.87 22.29
C GLU A 376 -22.81 -20.17 21.92
N GLU A 377 -24.12 -20.19 22.11
CA GLU A 377 -25.00 -21.30 21.73
C GLU A 377 -25.08 -21.46 20.22
N PHE A 378 -25.16 -20.35 19.47
CA PHE A 378 -25.16 -20.34 18.02
C PHE A 378 -23.90 -21.00 17.45
N GLY A 379 -22.72 -20.66 17.99
CA GLY A 379 -21.45 -21.27 17.56
C GLY A 379 -21.30 -22.76 17.89
N MET A 380 -22.09 -23.29 18.82
CA MET A 380 -22.08 -24.72 19.19
C MET A 380 -23.12 -25.56 18.45
N THR A 381 -24.16 -24.92 17.92
CA THR A 381 -25.32 -25.58 17.30
C THR A 381 -25.42 -25.36 15.80
N SER A 382 -24.86 -24.26 15.27
CA SER A 382 -24.81 -23.99 13.83
C SER A 382 -23.92 -25.01 13.11
N SER A 383 -24.29 -25.35 11.88
CA SER A 383 -23.45 -26.13 10.97
C SER A 383 -22.23 -25.32 10.54
N GLU A 384 -22.43 -24.05 10.17
CA GLU A 384 -21.37 -23.09 9.84
C GLU A 384 -21.80 -21.66 10.18
N PRO A 385 -20.94 -20.83 10.79
CA PRO A 385 -19.65 -21.19 11.38
C PRO A 385 -19.82 -21.95 12.71
N SER A 386 -18.88 -22.87 13.00
CA SER A 386 -18.96 -23.78 14.16
C SER A 386 -17.67 -23.79 14.99
N LEU A 387 -17.81 -23.67 16.30
CA LEU A 387 -16.69 -23.71 17.27
C LEU A 387 -16.11 -25.12 17.48
N LYS A 388 -16.75 -26.15 16.90
CA LYS A 388 -16.30 -27.54 17.00
C LYS A 388 -15.28 -27.92 15.93
N THR A 389 -15.07 -27.05 14.94
CA THR A 389 -14.24 -27.31 13.77
C THR A 389 -13.26 -26.18 13.54
N GLY A 390 -12.03 -26.53 13.16
CA GLY A 390 -11.04 -25.58 12.67
C GLY A 390 -11.55 -24.86 11.41
N VAL A 391 -10.86 -23.81 11.00
CA VAL A 391 -11.16 -23.12 9.75
C VAL A 391 -9.87 -22.75 9.07
N GLU A 392 -9.79 -22.99 7.76
CA GLU A 392 -8.71 -22.47 6.93
C GLU A 392 -9.16 -21.18 6.23
N LYS A 393 -8.18 -20.41 5.75
CA LYS A 393 -8.46 -19.25 4.90
C LYS A 393 -9.35 -19.61 3.70
N ALA A 394 -9.08 -20.75 3.06
CA ALA A 394 -9.84 -21.20 1.90
C ALA A 394 -11.33 -21.40 2.24
N ASP A 395 -11.62 -21.96 3.41
CA ASP A 395 -12.99 -22.19 3.89
C ASP A 395 -13.74 -20.87 4.09
N ILE A 396 -13.08 -19.84 4.66
CA ILE A 396 -13.66 -18.50 4.80
C ILE A 396 -13.95 -17.89 3.42
N ILE A 397 -13.02 -18.00 2.47
CA ILE A 397 -13.22 -17.46 1.12
C ILE A 397 -14.37 -18.17 0.42
N GLU A 398 -14.47 -19.49 0.56
CA GLU A 398 -15.55 -20.28 -0.03
C GLU A 398 -16.91 -19.92 0.59
N HIS A 399 -16.98 -19.85 1.93
CA HIS A 399 -18.19 -19.58 2.68
C HIS A 399 -18.77 -18.19 2.36
N TYR A 400 -17.92 -17.16 2.33
CA TYR A 400 -18.33 -15.78 2.08
C TYR A 400 -18.28 -15.38 0.60
N GLY A 401 -17.61 -16.16 -0.24
CA GLY A 401 -17.45 -15.88 -1.67
C GLY A 401 -16.62 -14.63 -1.96
N ASP A 402 -15.79 -14.19 -1.01
CA ASP A 402 -14.96 -13.00 -1.12
C ASP A 402 -13.52 -13.30 -0.66
N SER A 403 -12.57 -13.17 -1.59
CA SER A 403 -11.13 -13.38 -1.34
C SER A 403 -10.54 -12.44 -0.29
N GLN A 404 -11.16 -11.27 -0.07
CA GLN A 404 -10.70 -10.26 0.90
C GLN A 404 -11.34 -10.42 2.28
N PHE A 405 -12.35 -11.28 2.40
CA PHE A 405 -13.08 -11.45 3.64
C PHE A 405 -12.21 -11.90 4.83
N PRO A 406 -11.19 -12.79 4.64
CA PRO A 406 -10.24 -13.10 5.71
C PRO A 406 -9.54 -11.87 6.29
N MET A 407 -9.20 -10.87 5.46
CA MET A 407 -8.56 -9.64 5.93
C MET A 407 -9.51 -8.81 6.82
N GLN A 408 -10.79 -8.74 6.46
CA GLN A 408 -11.80 -8.06 7.28
C GLN A 408 -11.92 -8.69 8.68
N LEU A 409 -11.96 -10.03 8.74
CA LEU A 409 -12.03 -10.77 10.01
C LEU A 409 -10.76 -10.58 10.85
N ARG A 410 -9.57 -10.62 10.22
CA ARG A 410 -8.28 -10.36 10.89
C ARG A 410 -8.24 -8.97 11.53
N MET A 411 -8.67 -7.95 10.79
CA MET A 411 -8.76 -6.59 11.29
C MET A 411 -9.78 -6.47 12.43
N LEU A 412 -10.94 -7.12 12.31
CA LEU A 412 -11.96 -7.12 13.37
C LEU A 412 -11.42 -7.72 14.68
N GLY A 413 -10.64 -8.81 14.58
CA GLY A 413 -10.03 -9.48 15.71
C GLY A 413 -9.01 -8.63 16.47
N GLU A 414 -8.48 -7.57 15.84
CA GLU A 414 -7.41 -6.73 16.35
C GLU A 414 -7.85 -5.32 16.79
N CYS A 415 -9.16 -4.99 16.82
CA CYS A 415 -9.70 -3.68 17.21
C CYS A 415 -9.40 -3.22 18.66
N LYS A 416 -8.13 -3.27 19.10
CA LYS A 416 -7.58 -2.56 20.25
C LYS A 416 -7.82 -1.07 19.98
N LYS A 417 -8.50 -0.40 20.90
CA LYS A 417 -8.53 1.05 20.90
C LYS A 417 -7.10 1.60 20.95
N ILE A 418 -6.81 2.49 20.01
CA ILE A 418 -5.82 3.57 20.14
C ILE A 418 -6.15 4.39 21.39
#